data_AF-A0A066X272-F1
#
_entry.id   AF-A0A066X272-F1
#
_cell.length_a   1.000
_cell.length_b   1.000
_cell.length_c   1.000
_cell.angle_alpha   90.00
_cell.angle_beta   90.00
_cell.angle_gamma   90.00
#
_symmetry.space_group_name_H-M   'P 1'
#
loop_
_entity.id
_entity.type
_entity.pdbx_description
1 polymer ?
#
loop_
_entity_poly.entity_id
_entity_poly.type
_entity_poly.pdbx_seq_one_letter_code
_entity_poly.pdbx_strand_id
1 'polypeptide(L)'
;MRFDALAAKPGIVDPRKLGFVMRTLCAQHVFDETALEVFANDEESTILATDECLANSVRYTSFLFPTADVLPQLLKDPVLCASYTSRDSAFAKSIGKGMGQFEYLNAHPE
;
A
#
# COMPACT_ATOMS: atom_id res chain seq x y z
N MET A 1 -3.54 2.72 23.02
CA MET A 1 -2.67 3.92 23.04
C MET A 1 -3.45 5.10 22.51
N ARG A 2 -3.38 6.28 23.14
CA ARG A 2 -4.05 7.48 22.59
C ARG A 2 -3.41 7.92 21.27
N PHE A 3 -4.21 8.43 20.34
CA PHE A 3 -3.70 8.86 19.02
C PHE A 3 -2.60 9.92 19.09
N ASP A 4 -2.63 10.84 20.06
CA ASP A 4 -1.54 11.83 20.24
C ASP A 4 -0.19 11.14 20.53
N ALA A 5 -0.19 10.11 21.36
CA ALA A 5 1.00 9.33 21.67
C ALA A 5 1.43 8.42 20.50
N LEU A 6 0.47 7.90 19.72
CA LEU A 6 0.76 7.16 18.50
C LEU A 6 1.37 8.06 17.42
N ALA A 7 0.90 9.31 17.29
CA ALA A 7 1.37 10.28 16.30
C ALA A 7 2.78 10.79 16.60
N ALA A 8 3.14 10.93 17.88
CA ALA A 8 4.44 11.44 18.30
C ALA A 8 5.62 10.56 17.84
N LYS A 9 5.46 9.22 17.88
CA LYS A 9 6.52 8.27 17.53
C LYS A 9 7.01 8.37 16.07
N PRO A 10 6.12 8.36 15.05
CA PRO A 10 6.51 8.54 13.65
C PRO A 10 6.65 10.02 13.24
N GLY A 11 6.43 10.98 14.14
CA GLY A 11 6.51 12.41 13.81
C GLY A 11 5.31 12.95 13.01
N ILE A 12 4.11 12.39 13.18
CA ILE A 12 2.91 12.87 12.52
C ILE A 12 2.48 14.21 13.13
N VAL A 13 2.46 15.25 12.29
CA VAL A 13 2.22 16.65 12.71
C VAL A 13 0.78 16.92 13.15
N ASP A 14 -0.21 16.31 12.50
CA ASP A 14 -1.62 16.44 12.87
C ASP A 14 -2.18 15.09 13.35
N PRO A 15 -2.20 14.85 14.67
CA PRO A 15 -2.69 13.60 15.23
C PRO A 15 -4.13 13.27 14.82
N ARG A 16 -4.98 14.27 14.55
CA ARG A 16 -6.38 14.04 14.14
C ARG A 16 -6.46 13.31 12.81
N LYS A 17 -5.51 13.55 11.90
CA LYS A 17 -5.40 12.81 10.63
C LYS A 17 -5.07 11.34 10.88
N LEU A 18 -4.17 11.06 11.83
CA LEU A 18 -3.91 9.69 12.26
C LEU A 18 -5.17 9.05 12.86
N GLY A 19 -5.94 9.79 13.66
CA GLY A 19 -7.21 9.31 14.20
C GLY A 19 -8.21 8.88 13.11
N PHE A 20 -8.32 9.61 12.01
CA PHE A 20 -9.15 9.19 10.87
C PHE A 20 -8.66 7.90 10.22
N VAL A 21 -7.36 7.78 9.99
CA VAL A 21 -6.76 6.55 9.43
C VAL A 21 -7.00 5.36 10.36
N MET A 22 -6.73 5.52 11.66
CA MET A 22 -6.94 4.46 12.65
C MET A 22 -8.39 4.01 12.71
N ARG A 23 -9.37 4.93 12.69
CA ARG A 23 -10.79 4.56 12.67
C ARG A 23 -11.20 3.80 11.41
N THR A 24 -10.65 4.15 10.25
CA THR A 24 -10.87 3.38 9.02
C THR A 24 -10.33 1.96 9.17
N LEU A 25 -9.12 1.81 9.72
CA LEU A 25 -8.51 0.50 9.93
C LEU A 25 -9.26 -0.32 11.00
N CYS A 26 -9.81 0.32 12.04
CA CYS A 26 -10.71 -0.33 12.99
C CYS A 26 -12.01 -0.81 12.35
N ALA A 27 -12.62 -0.01 11.47
CA ALA A 27 -13.80 -0.41 10.71
C ALA A 27 -13.52 -1.59 9.75
N GLN A 28 -12.24 -1.85 9.43
CA GLN A 28 -11.79 -2.97 8.62
C GLN A 28 -11.24 -4.13 9.45
N HIS A 29 -11.36 -4.11 10.78
CA HIS A 29 -10.87 -5.15 11.69
C HIS A 29 -9.35 -5.39 11.59
N VAL A 30 -8.59 -4.30 11.41
CA VAL A 30 -7.11 -4.32 11.44
C VAL A 30 -6.57 -3.80 12.78
N PHE A 31 -7.37 -3.06 13.55
CA PHE A 31 -7.04 -2.61 14.90
C PHE A 31 -8.34 -2.49 15.71
N ASP A 32 -8.25 -2.37 17.03
CA ASP A 32 -9.40 -2.11 17.90
C ASP A 32 -9.40 -0.69 18.48
N GLU A 33 -10.52 0.03 18.41
CA GLU A 33 -10.76 1.25 19.20
C GLU A 33 -11.44 0.87 20.52
N THR A 34 -10.64 0.64 21.56
CA THR A 34 -11.11 0.10 22.85
C THR A 34 -11.80 1.14 23.74
N ALA A 35 -11.56 2.41 23.45
CA ALA A 35 -12.25 3.56 24.02
C ALA A 35 -12.10 4.72 23.04
N LEU A 36 -12.86 5.81 23.23
CA LEU A 36 -12.73 7.02 22.43
C LEU A 36 -11.25 7.42 22.32
N GLU A 37 -10.73 7.47 21.08
CA GLU A 37 -9.37 7.91 20.77
C GLU A 37 -8.24 6.97 21.26
N VAL A 38 -8.58 5.76 21.71
CA VAL A 38 -7.63 4.76 22.21
C VAL A 38 -7.64 3.54 21.30
N PHE A 39 -6.50 3.29 20.65
CA PHE A 39 -6.35 2.19 19.69
C PHE A 39 -5.43 1.08 20.22
N ALA A 40 -5.74 -0.17 19.92
CA ALA A 40 -4.97 -1.35 20.28
C ALA A 40 -4.74 -2.25 19.06
N ASN A 41 -3.65 -3.02 19.09
CA ASN A 41 -3.45 -4.09 18.12
C ASN A 41 -4.46 -5.21 18.40
N ASP A 42 -5.02 -5.75 17.34
CA ASP A 42 -5.78 -7.00 17.29
C ASP A 42 -4.89 -8.13 16.74
N GLU A 43 -5.52 -9.25 16.40
CA GLU A 43 -4.84 -10.39 15.77
C GLU A 43 -4.23 -10.01 14.41
N GLU A 44 -4.98 -9.32 13.54
CA GLU A 44 -4.57 -8.97 12.18
C GLU A 44 -3.39 -7.99 12.17
N SER A 45 -3.44 -6.90 12.93
CA SER A 45 -2.30 -5.98 13.08
C SER A 45 -1.10 -6.63 13.73
N THR A 46 -1.30 -7.60 14.62
CA THR A 46 -0.18 -8.35 15.23
C THR A 46 0.48 -9.26 14.21
N ILE A 47 -0.29 -9.98 13.39
CA ILE A 47 0.25 -10.80 12.30
C ILE A 47 0.93 -9.91 11.28
N LEU A 48 0.32 -8.80 10.86
CA LEU A 48 0.92 -7.86 9.92
C LEU A 48 2.25 -7.28 10.41
N ALA A 49 2.41 -7.09 11.72
CA ALA A 49 3.63 -6.57 12.31
C ALA A 49 4.75 -7.63 12.47
N THR A 50 4.40 -8.92 12.44
CA THR A 50 5.33 -10.02 12.77
C THR A 50 5.62 -10.95 11.59
N ASP A 51 4.71 -11.06 10.63
CA ASP A 51 4.86 -11.84 9.41
C ASP A 51 5.44 -10.96 8.29
N GLU A 52 6.71 -11.17 8.00
CA GLU A 52 7.44 -10.46 6.93
C GLU A 52 6.83 -10.70 5.54
N CYS A 53 6.32 -11.91 5.28
CA CYS A 53 5.70 -12.23 3.98
C CYS A 53 4.40 -11.44 3.80
N LEU A 54 3.58 -11.36 4.84
CA LEU A 54 2.36 -10.56 4.82
C LEU A 54 2.66 -9.07 4.71
N ALA A 55 3.61 -8.56 5.50
CA ALA A 55 4.04 -7.17 5.43
C ALA A 55 4.53 -6.79 4.03
N ASN A 56 5.32 -7.66 3.39
CA ASN A 56 5.80 -7.47 2.01
C ASN A 56 4.67 -7.55 0.99
N SER A 57 3.67 -8.42 1.20
CA SER A 57 2.48 -8.48 0.35
C SER A 57 1.67 -7.18 0.40
N VAL A 58 1.49 -6.60 1.59
CA VAL A 58 0.82 -5.30 1.76
C VAL A 58 1.61 -4.17 1.10
N ARG A 59 2.95 -4.16 1.21
CA ARG A 59 3.80 -3.20 0.50
C ARG A 59 3.65 -3.35 -1.01
N TYR A 60 3.62 -4.57 -1.52
CA TYR A 60 3.46 -4.83 -2.95
C TYR A 60 2.13 -4.30 -3.51
N THR A 61 1.06 -4.25 -2.71
CA THR A 61 -0.22 -3.64 -3.10
C THR A 61 -0.09 -2.16 -3.49
N SER A 62 0.92 -1.44 -2.98
CA SER A 62 1.18 -0.04 -3.37
C SER A 62 1.52 0.11 -4.86
N PHE A 63 2.07 -0.93 -5.49
CA PHE A 63 2.31 -0.99 -6.94
C PHE A 63 1.11 -1.55 -7.70
N LEU A 64 0.34 -2.44 -7.07
CA LEU A 64 -0.76 -3.15 -7.70
C LEU A 64 -1.93 -2.21 -8.05
N PHE A 65 -2.36 -1.36 -7.11
CA PHE A 65 -3.52 -0.48 -7.35
C PHE A 65 -3.28 0.53 -8.48
N PRO A 66 -2.17 1.30 -8.52
CA PRO A 66 -1.88 2.19 -9.64
C PRO A 66 -1.76 1.45 -10.98
N THR A 67 -1.23 0.22 -10.96
CA THR A 67 -1.14 -0.63 -12.14
C THR A 67 -2.53 -1.04 -12.63
N ALA A 68 -3.43 -1.40 -11.72
CA ALA A 68 -4.82 -1.75 -12.05
C ALA A 68 -5.58 -0.56 -12.65
N ASP A 69 -5.36 0.66 -12.16
CA ASP A 69 -5.99 1.88 -12.69
C ASP A 69 -5.61 2.17 -14.15
N VAL A 70 -4.38 1.82 -14.55
CA VAL A 70 -3.86 2.06 -15.90
C VAL A 70 -4.25 0.93 -16.88
N LEU A 71 -4.51 -0.28 -16.38
CA LEU A 71 -4.75 -1.48 -17.19
C LEU A 71 -5.87 -1.30 -18.23
N PRO A 72 -7.07 -0.76 -17.92
CA PRO A 72 -8.13 -0.60 -18.91
C PRO A 72 -7.74 0.30 -20.08
N GLN A 73 -6.91 1.33 -19.87
CA GLN A 73 -6.45 2.20 -20.94
C GLN A 73 -5.39 1.53 -21.80
N LEU A 74 -4.53 0.70 -21.21
CA LEU A 74 -3.55 -0.08 -21.95
C LEU A 74 -4.21 -1.12 -22.85
N LEU A 75 -5.22 -1.83 -22.35
CA LEU A 75 -5.95 -2.84 -23.13
C LEU A 75 -6.74 -2.26 -24.32
N LYS A 76 -7.01 -0.95 -24.32
CA LYS A 76 -7.62 -0.24 -25.45
C LYS A 76 -6.62 0.23 -26.51
N ASP A 77 -5.33 0.22 -26.19
CA ASP A 77 -4.27 0.56 -27.13
C ASP A 77 -3.91 -0.69 -27.97
N PRO A 78 -4.12 -0.69 -29.29
CA PRO A 78 -3.92 -1.88 -30.11
C PRO A 78 -2.45 -2.32 -30.19
N VAL A 79 -1.50 -1.39 -30.02
CA VAL A 79 -0.06 -1.70 -30.06
C VAL A 79 0.36 -2.30 -28.71
N LEU A 80 0.01 -1.65 -27.61
CA LEU A 80 0.41 -2.12 -26.28
C LEU A 80 -0.34 -3.40 -25.87
N CYS A 81 -1.63 -3.51 -26.19
CA CYS A 81 -2.41 -4.72 -25.89
C CYS A 81 -1.88 -5.96 -26.63
N ALA A 82 -1.26 -5.79 -27.80
CA ALA A 82 -0.66 -6.88 -28.56
C ALA A 82 0.79 -7.20 -28.12
N SER A 83 1.39 -6.37 -27.27
CA SER A 83 2.76 -6.56 -26.80
C SER A 83 2.83 -7.54 -25.63
N TYR A 84 3.83 -8.43 -25.68
CA TYR A 84 4.20 -9.34 -24.59
C TYR A 84 5.49 -8.90 -23.88
N THR A 85 6.05 -7.74 -24.26
CA THR A 85 7.25 -7.19 -23.65
C THR A 85 6.94 -6.65 -22.25
N SER A 86 7.77 -6.98 -21.26
CA SER A 86 7.55 -6.53 -19.87
C SER A 86 7.57 -5.01 -19.70
N ARG A 87 8.24 -4.29 -20.59
CA ARG A 87 8.34 -2.82 -20.64
C ARG A 87 7.12 -2.13 -21.26
N ASP A 88 6.26 -2.89 -21.93
CA ASP A 88 5.00 -2.41 -22.53
C ASP A 88 3.78 -2.79 -21.66
N SER A 89 4.01 -3.01 -20.36
CA SER A 89 2.99 -3.48 -19.41
C SER A 89 2.30 -2.32 -18.68
N ALA A 90 1.17 -2.63 -18.03
CA ALA A 90 0.46 -1.65 -17.19
C ALA A 90 1.33 -1.20 -16.03
N PHE A 91 2.17 -2.09 -15.50
CA PHE A 91 3.15 -1.76 -14.47
C PHE A 91 4.16 -0.74 -14.99
N ALA A 92 4.77 -1.00 -16.14
CA ALA A 92 5.77 -0.09 -16.73
C ALA A 92 5.21 1.32 -16.96
N LYS A 93 3.93 1.40 -17.34
CA LYS A 93 3.18 2.65 -17.54
C LYS A 93 2.81 3.32 -16.22
N SER A 94 2.45 2.57 -15.18
CA SER A 94 2.09 3.14 -13.86
C SER A 94 3.29 3.77 -13.14
N ILE A 95 4.48 3.17 -13.26
CA ILE A 95 5.71 3.71 -12.65
C ILE A 95 6.37 4.83 -13.46
N GLY A 96 6.01 5.00 -14.75
CA GLY A 96 6.52 6.08 -15.60
C GLY A 96 8.00 6.00 -15.99
N LYS A 97 8.69 4.87 -15.76
CA LYS A 97 10.13 4.70 -16.05
C LYS A 97 10.44 3.79 -17.23
N GLY A 98 9.42 3.22 -17.88
CA GLY A 98 9.59 2.27 -19.00
C GLY A 98 10.40 1.04 -18.62
N MET A 99 10.41 0.66 -17.33
CA MET A 99 11.11 -0.51 -16.80
C MET A 99 10.14 -1.68 -16.69
N GLY A 100 10.63 -2.90 -16.89
CA GLY A 100 9.89 -4.09 -16.50
C GLY A 100 9.76 -4.19 -14.98
N GLN A 101 8.81 -4.98 -14.48
CA GLN A 101 8.56 -5.13 -13.04
C GLN A 101 9.80 -5.53 -12.25
N PHE A 102 10.46 -6.62 -12.63
CA PHE A 102 11.66 -7.09 -11.92
C PHE A 102 12.84 -6.13 -12.06
N GLU A 103 12.98 -5.46 -13.20
CA GLU A 103 14.01 -4.44 -13.42
C GLU A 103 13.83 -3.27 -12.44
N TYR A 104 12.59 -2.83 -12.25
CA TYR A 104 12.26 -1.78 -11.28
C TYR A 104 12.55 -2.21 -9.84
N LEU A 105 12.07 -3.39 -9.43
CA LEU A 105 12.26 -3.89 -8.07
C LEU A 105 13.74 -4.11 -7.73
N ASN A 106 14.54 -4.64 -8.67
CA ASN A 106 15.98 -4.82 -8.47
C ASN A 106 16.74 -3.48 -8.40
N ALA A 107 16.24 -2.43 -9.06
CA ALA A 107 16.85 -1.10 -9.03
C ALA A 107 16.44 -0.25 -7.81
N HIS A 108 15.38 -0.65 -7.10
CA HIS A 108 14.89 0.03 -5.90
C HIS A 108 14.74 -0.98 -4.74
N PRO A 109 15.86 -1.60 -4.29
CA PRO A 109 15.84 -2.40 -3.09
C PRO A 109 15.67 -1.44 -1.90
N GLU A 110 14.45 -1.35 -1.39
CA GLU A 110 14.14 -0.71 -0.12
C GLU A 110 14.57 -1.53 1.10
#